data_AF-A0A372JRZ7-F1
#
_entry.id   AF-A0A372JRZ7-F1
#
_cell.length_a   1.000
_cell.length_b   1.000
_cell.length_c   1.000
_cell.angle_alpha   90.00
_cell.angle_beta   90.00
_cell.angle_gamma   90.00
#
_symmetry.space_group_name_H-M   'P 1'
#
loop_
_entity.id
_entity.type
_entity.pdbx_description
1 polymer ?
#
loop_
_entity_poly.entity_id
_entity_poly.type
_entity_poly.pdbx_seq_one_letter_code
_entity_poly.pdbx_strand_id
1 'polypeptide(L)'
;MNKMIVRGATAVLALCLASPALAACGDSKKSDDGDKATAAASPSSEASSKGTDGSGGSDSSGGAQPGTGSSPKPQGGVKSAVKLPVPDDLSGALQDTYFAAAHKSYPKGTRADVLTPTHVLFGKITGANGGVQFYAAGDIGFKNNPISQQDGPHVWKKDDSQQSWVYVSDTGGNLCGSVPKALVQAWGRSCN
;
A
#
# COMPACT_ATOMS: atom_id res chain seq x y z
N MET A 1 -15.02 -48.80 -16.28
CA MET A 1 -14.38 -48.82 -17.61
C MET A 1 -13.46 -47.61 -17.75
N ASN A 2 -12.55 -47.62 -18.73
CA ASN A 2 -11.42 -46.70 -18.95
C ASN A 2 -11.84 -45.20 -18.96
N LYS A 3 -10.96 -44.21 -18.74
CA LYS A 3 -9.53 -44.12 -19.14
C LYS A 3 -8.65 -43.33 -18.14
N MET A 4 -7.36 -43.69 -18.07
CA MET A 4 -6.26 -42.80 -17.66
C MET A 4 -5.88 -41.87 -18.83
N ILE A 5 -5.09 -40.80 -18.59
CA ILE A 5 -3.98 -40.37 -19.49
C ILE A 5 -3.11 -39.25 -18.86
N VAL A 6 -1.79 -39.50 -18.81
CA VAL A 6 -0.61 -38.61 -19.06
C VAL A 6 -0.61 -37.18 -18.47
N ARG A 7 0.28 -36.77 -17.54
CA ARG A 7 1.78 -36.65 -17.52
C ARG A 7 2.40 -35.61 -18.48
N GLY A 8 2.90 -34.50 -17.94
CA GLY A 8 3.87 -33.60 -18.60
C GLY A 8 4.03 -32.28 -17.85
N ALA A 9 5.17 -31.58 -17.88
CA ALA A 9 6.51 -32.00 -18.28
C ALA A 9 7.54 -31.11 -17.55
N THR A 10 8.73 -31.64 -17.23
CA THR A 10 9.79 -30.87 -16.55
C THR A 10 10.49 -29.92 -17.50
N ALA A 11 10.68 -28.67 -17.11
CA ALA A 11 11.56 -27.71 -17.79
C ALA A 11 12.60 -27.17 -16.79
N VAL A 12 13.86 -27.58 -16.96
CA VAL A 12 15.02 -27.00 -16.27
C VAL A 12 15.80 -26.17 -17.29
N LEU A 13 16.15 -24.94 -16.93
CA LEU A 13 17.10 -24.10 -17.68
C LEU A 13 17.88 -23.25 -16.66
N ALA A 14 19.14 -22.92 -16.99
CA ALA A 14 20.17 -22.66 -15.99
C ALA A 14 21.13 -21.51 -16.35
N LEU A 15 21.77 -20.96 -15.30
CA LEU A 15 23.02 -20.17 -15.25
C LEU A 15 23.29 -19.09 -16.33
N CYS A 16 23.39 -17.83 -15.86
CA CYS A 16 24.54 -16.92 -16.08
C CYS A 16 24.83 -16.25 -14.71
N LEU A 17 26.01 -16.28 -14.06
CA LEU A 17 27.42 -15.98 -14.42
C LEU A 17 27.83 -14.51 -14.16
N ALA A 18 28.73 -14.32 -13.16
CA ALA A 18 29.67 -13.20 -12.87
C ALA A 18 29.16 -11.72 -12.89
N SER A 19 29.37 -10.86 -11.87
CA SER A 19 30.63 -10.34 -11.23
C SER A 19 31.46 -9.40 -12.14
N PRO A 20 32.22 -8.39 -11.63
CA PRO A 20 32.67 -8.12 -10.24
C PRO A 20 32.31 -6.70 -9.71
N ALA A 21 33.24 -5.95 -9.09
CA ALA A 21 32.97 -4.83 -8.16
C ALA A 21 33.90 -3.60 -8.27
N LEU A 22 33.63 -2.59 -7.42
CA LEU A 22 34.46 -1.44 -6.96
C LEU A 22 34.76 -0.26 -7.91
N ALA A 23 34.40 0.96 -7.45
CA ALA A 23 35.06 2.22 -7.75
C ALA A 23 34.86 3.28 -6.63
N ALA A 24 35.89 4.12 -6.45
CA ALA A 24 36.10 5.33 -5.62
C ALA A 24 34.88 6.03 -4.95
N CYS A 25 34.95 6.59 -3.72
CA CYS A 25 35.91 7.53 -3.11
C CYS A 25 35.90 8.95 -3.74
N GLY A 26 35.58 9.99 -2.96
CA GLY A 26 35.53 11.38 -3.44
C GLY A 26 35.11 12.41 -2.37
N ASP A 27 36.08 12.92 -1.61
CA ASP A 27 35.93 14.00 -0.62
C ASP A 27 35.89 15.41 -1.25
N SER A 28 35.15 16.36 -0.65
CA SER A 28 35.63 17.73 -0.27
C SER A 28 34.59 18.87 -0.32
N LYS A 29 34.60 19.69 0.76
CA LYS A 29 34.23 21.14 0.84
C LYS A 29 32.72 21.50 0.69
N LYS A 30 32.12 22.44 1.43
CA LYS A 30 32.49 23.78 1.96
C LYS A 30 32.49 24.84 0.84
N SER A 31 31.82 26.01 0.91
CA SER A 31 31.23 26.75 2.04
C SER A 31 29.93 27.52 1.61
N ASP A 32 29.43 28.67 2.11
CA ASP A 32 29.67 29.65 3.23
C ASP A 32 28.27 30.33 3.52
N ASP A 33 28.17 31.38 4.36
CA ASP A 33 26.92 32.04 4.87
C ASP A 33 26.10 32.97 3.92
N GLY A 34 24.91 33.44 4.39
CA GLY A 34 24.37 34.77 4.00
C GLY A 34 22.83 35.00 4.08
N ASP A 35 22.39 35.87 5.01
CA ASP A 35 21.27 36.87 5.01
C ASP A 35 19.94 36.70 4.18
N LYS A 36 18.80 37.41 4.42
CA LYS A 36 18.16 38.09 5.59
C LYS A 36 16.88 38.84 5.14
N ALA A 37 15.74 38.57 5.79
CA ALA A 37 14.49 39.37 5.73
C ALA A 37 13.83 39.50 4.31
N THR A 38 12.65 40.10 4.07
CA THR A 38 11.66 40.77 4.95
C THR A 38 10.21 40.55 4.47
N ALA A 39 9.25 40.86 5.35
CA ALA A 39 7.78 40.80 5.25
C ALA A 39 7.06 41.28 3.96
N ALA A 40 5.82 40.78 3.78
CA ALA A 40 4.54 41.54 3.75
C ALA A 40 3.54 41.24 2.60
N ALA A 41 2.26 41.53 2.91
CA ALA A 41 1.11 41.81 2.03
C ALA A 41 0.43 40.68 1.22
N SER A 42 -0.80 40.35 1.62
CA SER A 42 -1.88 39.92 0.71
C SER A 42 -2.44 41.12 -0.08
N PRO A 43 -3.14 40.90 -1.21
CA PRO A 43 -4.56 41.25 -1.18
C PRO A 43 -5.51 40.24 -1.87
N SER A 44 -6.80 40.55 -1.77
CA SER A 44 -8.02 39.78 -2.00
C SER A 44 -8.44 39.49 -3.47
N SER A 45 -9.45 38.60 -3.58
CA SER A 45 -10.54 38.55 -4.61
C SER A 45 -10.15 38.33 -6.08
N GLU A 46 -10.82 37.45 -6.84
CA GLU A 46 -12.25 37.49 -7.18
C GLU A 46 -12.91 36.10 -7.36
N ALA A 47 -14.19 36.08 -7.73
CA ALA A 47 -14.98 34.88 -8.00
C ALA A 47 -15.51 34.86 -9.44
N SER A 48 -15.71 33.67 -10.02
CA SER A 48 -16.58 33.52 -11.19
C SER A 48 -17.21 32.13 -11.23
N SER A 49 -18.48 32.08 -11.63
CA SER A 49 -19.29 30.87 -11.74
C SER A 49 -19.91 30.78 -13.13
N LYS A 50 -19.80 29.60 -13.77
CA LYS A 50 -20.66 29.22 -14.88
C LYS A 50 -20.68 27.70 -15.06
N GLY A 51 -21.87 27.12 -15.11
CA GLY A 51 -22.08 25.75 -15.53
C GLY A 51 -22.39 25.66 -17.03
N THR A 52 -22.35 24.44 -17.57
CA THR A 52 -22.90 24.09 -18.89
C THR A 52 -23.52 22.70 -18.80
N ASP A 53 -24.82 22.61 -19.06
CA ASP A 53 -25.55 21.34 -19.07
C ASP A 53 -25.28 20.55 -20.35
N GLY A 54 -25.33 19.21 -20.29
CA GLY A 54 -25.05 18.35 -21.43
C GLY A 54 -25.53 16.92 -21.24
N SER A 55 -26.76 16.64 -21.66
CA SER A 55 -27.40 15.32 -21.56
C SER A 55 -27.50 14.63 -22.92
N GLY A 56 -27.21 13.32 -22.94
CA GLY A 56 -27.45 12.41 -24.06
C GLY A 56 -26.17 11.87 -24.72
N GLY A 57 -26.08 10.59 -25.10
CA GLY A 57 -27.01 9.50 -24.82
C GLY A 57 -26.90 8.34 -25.82
N SER A 58 -26.66 7.12 -25.32
CA SER A 58 -26.64 5.86 -26.10
C SER A 58 -25.50 5.76 -27.15
N ASP A 59 -25.10 4.60 -27.68
CA ASP A 59 -25.78 3.30 -27.77
C ASP A 59 -24.97 2.09 -27.25
N SER A 60 -25.65 0.94 -27.19
CA SER A 60 -25.14 -0.30 -26.58
C SER A 60 -24.22 -1.13 -27.48
N SER A 61 -23.28 -1.86 -26.89
CA SER A 61 -22.65 -3.05 -27.48
C SER A 61 -22.32 -4.07 -26.39
N GLY A 62 -22.81 -5.30 -26.54
CA GLY A 62 -22.85 -6.29 -25.47
C GLY A 62 -21.50 -6.95 -25.17
N GLY A 63 -20.80 -6.48 -24.15
CA GLY A 63 -19.78 -7.25 -23.45
C GLY A 63 -20.38 -7.96 -22.23
N ALA A 64 -20.09 -9.25 -22.03
CA ALA A 64 -20.54 -9.99 -20.85
C ALA A 64 -19.84 -9.44 -19.59
N GLN A 65 -20.56 -8.63 -18.81
CA GLN A 65 -20.04 -7.99 -17.61
C GLN A 65 -19.57 -9.04 -16.58
N PRO A 66 -18.27 -9.10 -16.22
CA PRO A 66 -17.83 -9.89 -15.08
C PRO A 66 -18.54 -9.36 -13.84
N GLY A 67 -19.23 -10.25 -13.11
CA GLY A 67 -20.14 -9.83 -12.04
C GLY A 67 -19.42 -8.99 -10.99
N THR A 68 -19.71 -7.68 -10.96
CA THR A 68 -19.20 -6.70 -9.98
C THR A 68 -19.89 -6.85 -8.63
N GLY A 69 -19.94 -8.10 -8.14
CA GLY A 69 -20.27 -8.45 -6.77
C GLY A 69 -19.21 -7.89 -5.83
N SER A 70 -19.36 -6.63 -5.48
CA SER A 70 -18.63 -6.04 -4.36
C SER A 70 -19.09 -6.78 -3.10
N SER A 71 -18.20 -7.57 -2.49
CA SER A 71 -18.51 -8.23 -1.24
C SER A 71 -18.91 -7.18 -0.21
N PRO A 72 -19.93 -7.44 0.63
CA PRO A 72 -20.33 -6.49 1.64
C PRO A 72 -19.15 -6.22 2.56
N LYS A 73 -18.84 -4.95 2.83
CA LYS A 73 -17.85 -4.60 3.85
C LYS A 73 -18.28 -5.16 5.21
N PRO A 74 -17.35 -5.50 6.12
CA PRO A 74 -17.70 -5.89 7.48
C PRO A 74 -18.60 -4.83 8.14
N GLN A 75 -19.80 -5.23 8.56
CA GLN A 75 -20.76 -4.36 9.26
C GLN A 75 -21.31 -5.03 10.52
N GLY A 76 -21.74 -4.20 11.47
CA GLY A 76 -22.14 -4.62 12.80
C GLY A 76 -20.94 -5.02 13.66
N GLY A 77 -21.17 -5.93 14.61
CA GLY A 77 -20.09 -6.49 15.43
C GLY A 77 -19.11 -7.35 14.63
N VAL A 78 -17.91 -7.54 15.16
CA VAL A 78 -16.92 -8.47 14.62
C VAL A 78 -17.33 -9.89 14.96
N LYS A 79 -17.53 -10.75 13.95
CA LYS A 79 -17.81 -12.18 14.12
C LYS A 79 -16.52 -12.98 14.36
N SER A 80 -15.43 -12.62 13.68
CA SER A 80 -14.11 -13.20 13.90
C SER A 80 -13.01 -12.27 13.39
N ALA A 81 -11.82 -12.41 13.98
CA ALA A 81 -10.58 -11.80 13.51
C ALA A 81 -9.47 -12.85 13.59
N VAL A 82 -8.63 -12.94 12.55
CA VAL A 82 -7.69 -14.07 12.37
C VAL A 82 -6.36 -13.56 11.83
N LYS A 83 -5.27 -13.85 12.55
CA LYS A 83 -3.89 -13.73 12.03
C LYS A 83 -3.67 -14.77 10.94
N LEU A 84 -3.10 -14.36 9.82
CA LEU A 84 -2.79 -15.21 8.68
C LEU A 84 -1.27 -15.27 8.45
N PRO A 85 -0.74 -16.33 7.83
CA PRO A 85 0.64 -16.34 7.33
C PRO A 85 0.79 -15.27 6.24
N VAL A 86 1.91 -14.54 6.26
CA VAL A 86 2.23 -13.51 5.26
C VAL A 86 2.50 -14.21 3.92
N PRO A 87 1.77 -13.88 2.84
CA PRO A 87 2.07 -14.37 1.50
C PRO A 87 3.35 -13.75 0.91
N ASP A 88 4.11 -14.50 0.13
CA ASP A 88 5.38 -14.04 -0.46
C ASP A 88 5.18 -12.85 -1.43
N ASP A 89 4.06 -12.82 -2.14
CA ASP A 89 3.69 -11.77 -3.11
C ASP A 89 3.21 -10.47 -2.44
N LEU A 90 2.74 -10.54 -1.18
CA LEU A 90 2.15 -9.40 -0.46
C LEU A 90 3.10 -8.19 -0.43
N SER A 91 4.38 -8.45 -0.16
CA SER A 91 5.40 -7.40 0.03
C SER A 91 5.48 -6.42 -1.16
N GLY A 92 5.37 -6.91 -2.40
CA GLY A 92 5.42 -6.06 -3.59
C GLY A 92 4.23 -5.10 -3.66
N ALA A 93 3.02 -5.61 -3.46
CA ALA A 93 1.80 -4.80 -3.50
C ALA A 93 1.72 -3.76 -2.36
N LEU A 94 2.29 -4.06 -1.19
CA LEU A 94 2.41 -3.09 -0.09
C LEU A 94 3.39 -1.96 -0.45
N GLN A 95 4.53 -2.28 -1.07
CA GLN A 95 5.49 -1.27 -1.55
C GLN A 95 4.90 -0.37 -2.65
N ASP A 96 4.19 -0.93 -3.62
CA ASP A 96 3.60 -0.17 -4.74
C ASP A 96 2.59 0.87 -4.22
N THR A 97 1.74 0.45 -3.28
CA THR A 97 0.70 1.29 -2.69
C THR A 97 1.24 2.29 -1.67
N TYR A 98 2.29 1.93 -0.92
CA TYR A 98 3.07 2.90 -0.13
C TYR A 98 3.70 3.96 -1.03
N PHE A 99 4.36 3.56 -2.11
CA PHE A 99 5.03 4.48 -3.03
C PHE A 99 4.04 5.50 -3.62
N ALA A 100 2.89 5.04 -4.11
CA ALA A 100 1.84 5.89 -4.68
C ALA A 100 1.27 6.92 -3.69
N ALA A 101 1.26 6.62 -2.40
CA ALA A 101 0.87 7.57 -1.35
C ALA A 101 2.02 8.51 -0.97
N ALA A 102 3.19 7.94 -0.64
CA ALA A 102 4.30 8.63 0.00
C ALA A 102 5.13 9.51 -0.96
N HIS A 103 5.12 9.24 -2.27
CA HIS A 103 5.86 10.03 -3.27
C HIS A 103 5.51 11.54 -3.26
N LYS A 104 4.31 11.92 -2.81
CA LYS A 104 3.92 13.33 -2.65
C LYS A 104 4.74 14.06 -1.58
N SER A 105 5.01 13.38 -0.46
CA SER A 105 5.84 13.89 0.64
C SER A 105 7.33 13.72 0.35
N TYR A 106 7.69 12.71 -0.43
CA TYR A 106 9.07 12.32 -0.72
C TYR A 106 9.37 12.28 -2.24
N PRO A 107 9.24 13.41 -2.97
CA PRO A 107 9.30 13.47 -4.44
C PRO A 107 10.69 13.21 -5.07
N LYS A 108 11.70 12.90 -4.24
CA LYS A 108 13.04 12.44 -4.68
C LYS A 108 13.23 10.92 -4.52
N GLY A 109 12.33 10.23 -3.80
CA GLY A 109 12.39 8.78 -3.65
C GLY A 109 11.80 8.10 -4.87
N THR A 110 12.47 7.07 -5.38
CA THR A 110 11.94 6.23 -6.47
C THR A 110 11.29 4.96 -5.93
N ARG A 111 10.53 4.24 -6.77
CA ARG A 111 9.99 2.93 -6.42
C ARG A 111 11.07 1.89 -6.07
N ALA A 112 12.28 2.04 -6.60
CA ALA A 112 13.43 1.19 -6.28
C ALA A 112 14.08 1.53 -4.93
N ASP A 113 13.88 2.76 -4.42
CA ASP A 113 14.36 3.18 -3.10
C ASP A 113 13.48 2.68 -1.95
N VAL A 114 12.25 2.25 -2.23
CA VAL A 114 11.32 1.71 -1.22
C VAL A 114 11.89 0.40 -0.64
N LEU A 115 11.93 0.30 0.69
CA LEU A 115 12.34 -0.88 1.45
C LEU A 115 11.29 -1.99 1.36
N THR A 116 11.70 -3.25 1.52
CA THR A 116 10.76 -4.36 1.72
C THR A 116 10.11 -4.20 3.11
N PRO A 117 8.78 -4.29 3.25
CA PRO A 117 8.12 -4.22 4.55
C PRO A 117 8.70 -5.22 5.56
N THR A 118 8.94 -4.78 6.78
CA THR A 118 9.42 -5.62 7.89
C THR A 118 8.37 -5.75 9.00
N HIS A 119 8.57 -6.73 9.88
CA HIS A 119 7.65 -7.09 10.98
C HIS A 119 6.18 -7.30 10.58
N VAL A 120 5.93 -7.69 9.33
CA VAL A 120 4.61 -7.69 8.70
C VAL A 120 3.60 -8.53 9.50
N LEU A 121 2.56 -7.85 9.98
CA LEU A 121 1.35 -8.43 10.53
C LEU A 121 0.31 -8.51 9.41
N PHE A 122 -0.22 -9.69 9.15
CA PHE A 122 -1.27 -9.90 8.15
C PHE A 122 -2.43 -10.69 8.75
N GLY A 123 -3.64 -10.42 8.29
CA GLY A 123 -4.83 -11.09 8.78
C GLY A 123 -6.11 -10.62 8.11
N LYS A 124 -7.23 -11.18 8.56
CA LYS A 124 -8.56 -10.79 8.11
C LYS A 124 -9.53 -10.64 9.27
N ILE A 125 -10.56 -9.83 9.03
CA ILE A 125 -11.71 -9.66 9.90
C ILE A 125 -12.98 -10.05 9.15
N THR A 126 -13.98 -10.56 9.86
CA THR A 126 -15.29 -10.91 9.32
C THR A 126 -16.37 -10.27 10.16
N GLY A 127 -17.26 -9.49 9.53
CA GLY A 127 -18.39 -8.84 10.18
C GLY A 127 -19.52 -9.80 10.51
N ALA A 128 -20.48 -9.37 11.33
CA ALA A 128 -21.70 -10.11 11.62
C ALA A 128 -22.52 -10.39 10.34
N ASN A 129 -22.47 -9.46 9.37
CA ASN A 129 -23.06 -9.60 8.03
C ASN A 129 -22.30 -10.57 7.10
N GLY A 130 -21.24 -11.23 7.56
CA GLY A 130 -20.41 -12.14 6.76
C GLY A 130 -19.38 -11.46 5.86
N GLY A 131 -19.38 -10.12 5.77
CA GLY A 131 -18.42 -9.34 4.99
C GLY A 131 -16.99 -9.51 5.47
N VAL A 132 -16.02 -9.58 4.56
CA VAL A 132 -14.61 -9.87 4.88
C VAL A 132 -13.70 -8.71 4.45
N GLN A 133 -12.76 -8.35 5.31
CA GLN A 133 -11.72 -7.37 5.00
C GLN A 133 -10.37 -7.87 5.49
N PHE A 134 -9.37 -7.79 4.62
CA PHE A 134 -7.99 -8.11 4.90
C PHE A 134 -7.25 -6.84 5.33
N TYR A 135 -6.34 -6.99 6.29
CA TYR A 135 -5.44 -5.94 6.73
C TYR A 135 -4.00 -6.46 6.72
N ALA A 136 -3.09 -5.59 6.33
CA ALA A 136 -1.66 -5.73 6.55
C ALA A 136 -1.15 -4.53 7.34
N ALA A 137 -0.16 -4.73 8.19
CA ALA A 137 0.57 -3.66 8.85
C ALA A 137 2.06 -4.03 8.96
N GLY A 138 2.97 -3.06 8.84
CA GLY A 138 4.41 -3.33 8.91
C GLY A 138 5.26 -2.10 8.62
N ASP A 139 6.53 -2.17 9.01
CA ASP A 139 7.46 -1.04 8.93
C ASP A 139 8.07 -0.97 7.52
N ILE A 140 7.97 0.19 6.87
CA ILE A 140 8.44 0.46 5.51
C ILE A 140 8.96 1.91 5.44
N GLY A 141 9.80 2.20 4.45
CA GLY A 141 10.29 3.55 4.18
C GLY A 141 11.14 3.59 2.92
N PHE A 142 11.78 4.73 2.66
CA PHE A 142 12.78 4.86 1.60
C PHE A 142 14.20 4.68 2.16
N LYS A 143 15.02 3.86 1.49
CA LYS A 143 16.44 3.58 1.82
C LYS A 143 17.23 4.85 2.12
N ASN A 144 17.07 5.86 1.26
CA ASN A 144 17.84 7.09 1.28
C ASN A 144 17.19 8.21 2.11
N ASN A 145 16.14 7.91 2.89
CA ASN A 145 15.47 8.88 3.75
C ASN A 145 15.08 8.26 5.12
N PRO A 146 15.95 8.41 6.14
CA PRO A 146 15.68 7.91 7.49
C PRO A 146 14.47 8.52 8.19
N ILE A 147 13.93 9.66 7.74
CA ILE A 147 12.70 10.26 8.30
C ILE A 147 11.50 9.38 7.93
N SER A 148 11.42 8.95 6.68
CA SER A 148 10.36 8.06 6.16
C SER A 148 10.31 6.64 6.75
N GLN A 149 11.13 6.36 7.77
CA GLN A 149 11.21 5.11 8.51
C GLN A 149 10.84 5.30 10.00
N GLN A 150 10.53 6.54 10.43
CA GLN A 150 10.17 6.88 11.81
C GLN A 150 8.64 6.93 12.03
N ASP A 151 7.87 6.92 10.94
CA ASP A 151 6.39 6.97 10.93
C ASP A 151 5.74 5.70 11.55
N GLY A 152 6.55 4.66 11.83
CA GLY A 152 6.16 3.41 12.47
C GLY A 152 5.51 2.41 11.51
N PRO A 153 4.71 1.47 12.02
CA PRO A 153 3.99 0.52 11.17
C PRO A 153 2.99 1.25 10.28
N HIS A 154 3.14 1.11 8.96
CA HIS A 154 2.12 1.55 8.02
C HIS A 154 1.01 0.50 7.91
N VAL A 155 -0.19 0.92 7.53
CA VAL A 155 -1.39 0.07 7.46
C VAL A 155 -1.96 0.10 6.05
N TRP A 156 -2.32 -1.09 5.56
CA TRP A 156 -3.04 -1.31 4.31
C TRP A 156 -4.28 -2.17 4.57
N LYS A 157 -5.32 -1.98 3.75
CA LYS A 157 -6.52 -2.82 3.76
C LYS A 157 -6.97 -3.18 2.35
N LYS A 158 -7.72 -4.27 2.24
CA LYS A 158 -8.56 -4.56 1.08
C LYS A 158 -9.77 -5.40 1.45
N ASP A 159 -10.90 -5.15 0.80
CA ASP A 159 -12.08 -6.00 0.91
C ASP A 159 -11.85 -7.32 0.13
N ASP A 160 -12.58 -8.40 0.44
CA ASP A 160 -12.32 -9.70 -0.21
C ASP A 160 -12.63 -9.73 -1.72
N SER A 161 -13.50 -8.84 -2.20
CA SER A 161 -13.73 -8.62 -3.64
C SER A 161 -12.71 -7.69 -4.32
N GLN A 162 -11.66 -7.24 -3.61
CA GLN A 162 -10.63 -6.35 -4.16
C GLN A 162 -9.34 -7.10 -4.52
N GLN A 163 -8.89 -6.91 -5.75
CA GLN A 163 -7.61 -7.46 -6.22
C GLN A 163 -6.42 -6.66 -5.64
N SER A 164 -6.50 -5.33 -5.69
CA SER A 164 -5.49 -4.40 -5.18
C SER A 164 -5.61 -4.10 -3.69
N TRP A 165 -4.51 -3.64 -3.10
CA TRP A 165 -4.45 -3.09 -1.75
C TRP A 165 -4.68 -1.58 -1.74
N VAL A 166 -5.15 -1.05 -0.62
CA VAL A 166 -5.29 0.40 -0.37
C VAL A 166 -4.44 0.75 0.84
N TYR A 167 -3.45 1.63 0.67
CA TYR A 167 -2.73 2.27 1.77
C TYR A 167 -3.70 3.13 2.59
N VAL A 168 -3.66 3.00 3.92
CA VAL A 168 -4.56 3.70 4.84
C VAL A 168 -3.84 4.88 5.49
N SER A 169 -2.77 4.60 6.23
CA SER A 169 -1.99 5.58 6.98
C SER A 169 -0.69 4.93 7.49
N ASP A 170 0.24 5.76 7.95
CA ASP A 170 1.16 5.45 9.05
C ASP A 170 0.40 5.27 10.39
N THR A 171 1.09 4.99 11.49
CA THR A 171 0.43 4.84 12.80
C THR A 171 1.16 5.47 13.98
N GLY A 172 2.37 6.02 13.80
CA GLY A 172 3.20 6.50 14.91
C GLY A 172 3.49 5.42 15.96
N GLY A 173 3.43 4.13 15.58
CA GLY A 173 3.54 2.99 16.48
C GLY A 173 2.22 2.43 17.02
N ASN A 174 1.07 3.11 16.86
CA ASN A 174 -0.21 2.66 17.41
C ASN A 174 -1.21 2.18 16.34
N LEU A 175 -1.24 0.86 16.10
CA LEU A 175 -2.16 0.21 15.16
C LEU A 175 -3.66 0.46 15.44
N CYS A 176 -4.01 0.89 16.67
CA CYS A 176 -5.39 0.98 17.14
C CYS A 176 -6.02 2.30 16.72
N GLY A 177 -7.00 2.21 15.81
CA GLY A 177 -7.61 3.36 15.12
C GLY A 177 -7.64 3.10 13.62
N SER A 178 -6.49 2.79 13.04
CA SER A 178 -6.37 2.36 11.63
C SER A 178 -6.72 0.88 11.41
N VAL A 179 -6.50 0.02 12.42
CA VAL A 179 -6.87 -1.41 12.42
C VAL A 179 -7.90 -1.71 13.51
N PRO A 180 -8.93 -2.54 13.25
CA PRO A 180 -9.91 -2.95 14.27
C PRO A 180 -9.27 -3.69 15.45
N LYS A 181 -9.63 -3.30 16.68
CA LYS A 181 -9.06 -3.83 17.95
C LYS A 181 -9.01 -5.36 18.02
N ALA A 182 -10.05 -6.05 17.55
CA ALA A 182 -10.09 -7.51 17.54
C ALA A 182 -8.99 -8.16 16.68
N LEU A 183 -8.58 -7.53 15.58
CA LEU A 183 -7.51 -8.03 14.71
C LEU A 183 -6.12 -7.68 15.27
N VAL A 184 -5.97 -6.51 15.88
CA VAL A 184 -4.76 -6.15 16.66
C VAL A 184 -4.52 -7.17 17.79
N GLN A 185 -5.59 -7.56 18.50
CA GLN A 185 -5.55 -8.62 19.52
C GLN A 185 -5.20 -10.00 18.91
N ALA A 186 -5.80 -10.37 17.78
CA ALA A 186 -5.47 -11.62 17.07
C ALA A 186 -4.00 -11.67 16.58
N TRP A 187 -3.36 -10.52 16.37
CA TRP A 187 -1.93 -10.43 16.08
C TRP A 187 -1.01 -10.55 17.30
N GLY A 188 -1.55 -10.58 18.52
CA GLY A 188 -0.79 -10.60 19.78
C GLY A 188 -0.34 -9.22 20.24
N ARG A 189 -1.06 -8.15 19.86
CA ARG A 189 -0.81 -6.76 20.28
C ARG A 189 -1.99 -6.23 21.09
N SER A 190 -1.75 -5.24 21.96
CA SER A 190 -2.78 -4.60 22.78
C SER A 190 -3.20 -3.24 22.22
N CYS A 191 -4.44 -2.84 22.49
CA CYS A 191 -4.92 -1.47 22.31
C CYS A 191 -5.16 -0.87 23.69
N ASN A 192 -4.21 -0.05 24.12
CA ASN A 192 -4.16 0.67 25.39
C ASN A 192 -4.40 2.16 25.12
#